data_AF-A0A3D2IWX2-F1
#
_entry.id   AF-A0A3D2IWX2-F1
#
_cell.length_a   1.000
_cell.length_b   1.000
_cell.length_c   1.000
_cell.angle_alpha   90.00
_cell.angle_beta   90.00
_cell.angle_gamma   90.00
#
_symmetry.space_group_name_H-M   'P 1'
#
loop_
_entity.id
_entity.type
_entity.pdbx_description
1 polymer ?
#
loop_
_entity_poly.entity_id
_entity_poly.type
_entity_poly.pdbx_seq_one_letter_code
_entity_poly.pdbx_strand_id
1 'polypeptide(L)'
;MATDFNTHHLSVNELTAHNINAPTMDHNDNKSLDSPLIDNDLNDLERGVDDYLNDDFRLNYSLNKIVLVNSASHAYSEIPIDEPLVLLGKNNRGKTSSLAATKLILYPEVNFNNCESKFNFTNKANDPYSKEESYKHYFPISESFIAVEVKNHAGLFTMLLYRVGDYKYHRLFFPVPYEEIKPFIWNEQTNYFADELGIKSLIEVQKKLGGLHLTTKQELQNVMYGNRGSKTSHFCVVPIKDQKEASIRSFVKIYELAFDAGKDEKKKLPNAIATIIEMQRGRDKEKLNENVHDLKIERAQLFEESLKIKSLTENKDDYEFIQKQFDALHLDAKHAVLEYTAFLREFKLKQQQYAQDKIAIGARKEDIERERNHAIEEVKQVANEITRLGTLHKALKEEVAQLQQQKIKAEKILGQFSHKSPQDIIAEMTIQRHRYDETFKAMQAKENTVILIQQKNKQKQDLEEKIKSAQNGLDNHDLLLANQLPSHSAHILDLLQKS
;
A
#
# COMPACT_ATOMS: atom_id res chain seq x y z
N MET A 1 31.05 -31.54 -16.82
CA MET A 1 32.51 -31.43 -16.59
C MET A 1 32.67 -30.29 -15.61
N ALA A 2 32.97 -30.59 -14.35
CA ALA A 2 34.33 -30.84 -13.83
C ALA A 2 35.03 -29.48 -13.60
N THR A 3 34.77 -28.82 -12.45
CA THR A 3 35.45 -28.93 -11.12
C THR A 3 36.43 -27.74 -10.95
N ASP A 4 36.95 -27.31 -9.80
CA ASP A 4 37.50 -28.02 -8.62
C ASP A 4 37.27 -27.31 -7.24
N PHE A 5 37.09 -28.15 -6.20
CA PHE A 5 37.57 -28.11 -4.78
C PHE A 5 37.72 -26.79 -3.97
N ASN A 6 37.29 -26.58 -2.69
CA ASN A 6 37.23 -27.36 -1.40
C ASN A 6 38.61 -27.76 -0.81
N THR A 7 38.94 -27.80 0.51
CA THR A 7 38.41 -27.43 1.86
C THR A 7 39.61 -27.45 2.88
N HIS A 8 39.63 -27.22 4.21
CA HIS A 8 38.72 -26.94 5.38
C HIS A 8 39.58 -26.22 6.50
N HIS A 9 39.08 -25.56 7.58
CA HIS A 9 38.54 -26.02 8.90
C HIS A 9 39.42 -26.99 9.74
N LEU A 10 39.47 -26.99 11.10
CA LEU A 10 38.81 -26.19 12.17
C LEU A 10 39.51 -26.27 13.57
N SER A 11 39.27 -25.24 14.42
CA SER A 11 39.15 -25.16 15.91
C SER A 11 40.17 -25.77 16.92
N VAL A 12 40.67 -24.88 17.80
CA VAL A 12 41.24 -25.07 19.18
C VAL A 12 41.11 -23.69 19.91
N ASN A 13 41.03 -23.48 21.25
CA ASN A 13 40.38 -24.10 22.44
C ASN A 13 40.58 -23.13 23.67
N GLU A 14 40.16 -23.49 24.91
CA GLU A 14 40.61 -22.93 26.22
C GLU A 14 40.04 -21.52 26.63
N LEU A 15 40.12 -21.00 27.88
CA LEU A 15 40.80 -21.36 29.15
C LEU A 15 39.92 -21.23 30.43
N THR A 16 40.09 -22.21 31.34
CA THR A 16 40.15 -22.22 32.83
C THR A 16 39.51 -21.14 33.74
N ALA A 17 39.02 -21.60 34.89
CA ALA A 17 39.13 -20.91 36.20
C ALA A 17 40.21 -21.59 37.09
N HIS A 18 40.62 -20.95 38.20
CA HIS A 18 41.58 -21.49 39.20
C HIS A 18 40.88 -21.78 40.55
N ASN A 19 41.04 -22.97 41.16
CA ASN A 19 42.12 -23.38 42.11
C ASN A 19 41.82 -22.84 43.55
N ILE A 20 41.93 -23.55 44.69
CA ILE A 20 42.90 -24.58 45.17
C ILE A 20 42.26 -25.57 46.19
N ASN A 21 42.65 -26.86 46.09
CA ASN A 21 42.69 -28.00 47.06
C ASN A 21 41.52 -28.44 47.98
N ALA A 22 41.44 -29.78 48.13
CA ALA A 22 40.78 -30.53 49.20
C ALA A 22 41.77 -30.94 50.32
N PRO A 23 41.41 -31.85 51.25
CA PRO A 23 41.61 -33.28 50.95
C PRO A 23 40.46 -34.21 51.36
N THR A 24 40.40 -35.38 50.71
CA THR A 24 39.51 -36.51 51.05
C THR A 24 40.28 -37.63 51.76
N MET A 25 39.56 -38.47 52.52
CA MET A 25 39.90 -39.89 52.68
C MET A 25 38.68 -40.70 53.12
N ASP A 26 38.51 -41.90 52.56
CA ASP A 26 37.39 -42.80 52.81
C ASP A 26 37.57 -43.62 54.10
N HIS A 27 36.46 -44.16 54.62
CA HIS A 27 36.27 -45.62 54.70
C HIS A 27 34.80 -46.00 54.98
N ASN A 28 34.39 -47.16 54.47
CA ASN A 28 33.06 -47.76 54.68
C ASN A 28 32.88 -48.19 56.17
N ASP A 29 31.67 -48.22 56.70
CA ASP A 29 30.77 -49.37 56.51
C ASP A 29 29.40 -49.28 57.23
N ASN A 30 28.38 -49.84 56.57
CA ASN A 30 27.13 -50.42 57.10
C ASN A 30 26.53 -49.93 58.45
N LYS A 31 25.35 -49.28 58.36
CA LYS A 31 24.08 -49.96 58.72
C LYS A 31 22.82 -49.21 58.28
N SER A 32 21.81 -49.96 57.87
CA SER A 32 20.44 -49.48 57.66
C SER A 32 19.71 -49.28 58.99
N LEU A 33 18.82 -48.29 59.04
CA LEU A 33 17.67 -48.26 59.92
C LEU A 33 16.51 -47.58 59.17
N ASP A 34 15.47 -48.34 58.83
CA ASP A 34 14.31 -47.83 58.11
C ASP A 34 13.43 -46.94 59.02
N SER A 35 12.85 -45.89 58.46
CA SER A 35 11.77 -45.08 59.09
C SER A 35 10.91 -44.37 58.02
N PRO A 36 10.10 -45.11 57.23
CA PRO A 36 9.30 -44.55 56.15
C PRO A 36 7.92 -44.06 56.66
N LEU A 37 7.89 -42.97 57.43
CA LEU A 37 6.65 -42.25 57.78
C LEU A 37 6.87 -40.74 57.67
N ILE A 38 6.27 -40.13 56.64
CA ILE A 38 5.74 -38.75 56.57
C ILE A 38 5.18 -38.46 55.15
N ASP A 39 5.85 -38.93 54.09
CA ASP A 39 5.53 -38.51 52.71
C ASP A 39 4.31 -39.18 52.06
N ASN A 40 3.81 -40.31 52.57
CA ASN A 40 2.65 -40.99 51.98
C ASN A 40 1.30 -40.35 52.37
N ASP A 41 1.16 -39.88 53.61
CA ASP A 41 -0.13 -39.40 54.13
C ASP A 41 -0.61 -38.14 53.40
N LEU A 42 0.29 -37.25 52.94
CA LEU A 42 -0.10 -36.12 52.08
C LEU A 42 -0.58 -36.59 50.70
N ASN A 43 0.13 -37.54 50.07
CA ASN A 43 -0.22 -38.02 48.73
C ASN A 43 -1.58 -38.73 48.70
N ASP A 44 -1.90 -39.52 49.71
CA ASP A 44 -3.19 -40.21 49.79
C ASP A 44 -4.32 -39.31 50.31
N LEU A 45 -4.02 -38.23 51.07
CA LEU A 45 -4.99 -37.19 51.40
C LEU A 45 -5.31 -36.30 50.18
N GLU A 46 -4.31 -35.92 49.38
CA GLU A 46 -4.51 -35.17 48.13
C GLU A 46 -5.29 -36.00 47.12
N ARG A 47 -4.97 -37.29 46.94
CA ARG A 47 -5.78 -38.23 46.12
C ARG A 47 -7.21 -38.36 46.64
N GLY A 48 -7.39 -38.50 47.96
CA GLY A 48 -8.72 -38.57 48.56
C GLY A 48 -9.54 -37.31 48.28
N VAL A 49 -8.95 -36.13 48.42
CA VAL A 49 -9.59 -34.85 48.12
C VAL A 49 -9.89 -34.71 46.62
N ASP A 50 -8.98 -35.11 45.74
CA ASP A 50 -9.21 -35.09 44.29
C ASP A 50 -10.32 -36.06 43.88
N ASP A 51 -10.38 -37.30 44.38
CA ASP A 51 -11.47 -38.23 44.06
C ASP A 51 -12.82 -37.71 44.60
N TYR A 52 -12.87 -37.20 45.84
CA TYR A 52 -14.10 -36.62 46.41
C TYR A 52 -14.57 -35.34 45.70
N LEU A 53 -13.66 -34.55 45.08
CA LEU A 53 -14.01 -33.38 44.28
C LEU A 53 -14.33 -33.72 42.82
N ASN A 54 -13.74 -34.77 42.25
CA ASN A 54 -14.00 -35.17 40.86
C ASN A 54 -15.33 -35.93 40.68
N ASP A 55 -15.78 -36.69 41.67
CA ASP A 55 -17.00 -37.51 41.51
C ASP A 55 -18.29 -36.66 41.40
N ASP A 56 -18.33 -35.46 42.00
CA ASP A 56 -19.45 -34.52 41.82
C ASP A 56 -19.52 -33.97 40.38
N PHE A 57 -18.37 -33.92 39.69
CA PHE A 57 -18.25 -33.51 38.27
C PHE A 57 -18.43 -34.66 37.27
N ARG A 58 -18.33 -35.93 37.69
CA ARG A 58 -18.68 -37.08 36.84
C ARG A 58 -20.20 -37.18 36.67
N LEU A 59 -20.72 -36.44 35.69
CA LEU A 59 -22.08 -36.55 35.18
C LEU A 59 -22.29 -37.93 34.52
N ASN A 60 -22.49 -38.95 35.35
CA ASN A 60 -22.70 -40.35 34.98
C ASN A 60 -24.09 -40.56 34.34
N TYR A 61 -24.22 -40.12 33.09
CA TYR A 61 -25.37 -40.37 32.22
C TYR A 61 -25.02 -41.47 31.22
N SER A 62 -25.85 -42.53 31.16
CA SER A 62 -25.74 -43.59 30.15
C SER A 62 -27.12 -43.94 29.60
N LEU A 63 -27.15 -44.33 28.32
CA LEU A 63 -28.26 -45.12 27.79
C LEU A 63 -27.86 -46.58 28.02
N ASN A 64 -28.70 -47.36 28.73
CA ASN A 64 -28.35 -48.74 29.08
C ASN A 64 -28.87 -49.73 28.04
N LYS A 65 -30.17 -49.64 27.75
CA LYS A 65 -30.91 -50.63 26.94
C LYS A 65 -31.86 -49.91 25.99
N ILE A 66 -31.90 -50.30 24.72
CA ILE A 66 -32.99 -49.96 23.79
C ILE A 66 -33.87 -51.19 23.61
N VAL A 67 -35.19 -51.01 23.62
CA VAL A 67 -36.14 -52.08 23.32
C VAL A 67 -37.02 -51.69 22.15
N LEU A 68 -37.08 -52.57 21.14
CA LEU A 68 -37.82 -52.37 19.90
C LEU A 68 -38.97 -53.38 19.85
N VAL A 69 -40.21 -52.87 19.87
CA VAL A 69 -41.43 -53.69 19.81
C VAL A 69 -42.18 -53.32 18.54
N ASN A 70 -42.28 -54.27 17.60
CA ASN A 70 -42.79 -54.06 16.23
C ASN A 70 -42.29 -52.75 15.59
N SER A 71 -40.97 -52.53 15.65
CA SER A 71 -40.30 -51.28 15.24
C SER A 71 -38.96 -51.56 14.57
N ALA A 72 -38.56 -50.76 13.58
CA ALA A 72 -37.27 -50.85 12.89
C ALA A 72 -36.97 -52.24 12.27
N SER A 73 -38.02 -52.99 11.87
CA SER A 73 -37.96 -54.41 11.45
C SER A 73 -37.66 -55.45 12.54
N HIS A 74 -37.82 -55.10 13.83
CA HIS A 74 -37.79 -56.03 14.97
C HIS A 74 -39.23 -56.28 15.47
N ALA A 75 -39.58 -57.54 15.74
CA ALA A 75 -40.87 -57.89 16.37
C ALA A 75 -40.82 -57.65 17.89
N TYR A 76 -39.82 -58.23 18.55
CA TYR A 76 -39.34 -57.86 19.88
C TYR A 76 -37.82 -57.96 19.89
N SER A 77 -37.11 -57.01 20.50
CA SER A 77 -35.66 -57.06 20.72
C SER A 77 -35.24 -56.10 21.82
N GLU A 78 -34.61 -56.62 22.86
CA GLU A 78 -33.84 -55.85 23.83
C GLU A 78 -32.37 -55.79 23.37
N ILE A 79 -31.76 -54.61 23.41
CA ILE A 79 -30.40 -54.37 22.95
C ILE A 79 -29.65 -53.55 24.02
N PRO A 80 -28.67 -54.11 24.75
CA PRO A 80 -27.79 -53.33 25.62
C PRO A 80 -26.87 -52.44 24.76
N ILE A 81 -26.63 -51.21 25.24
CA ILE A 81 -25.87 -50.15 24.56
C ILE A 81 -24.99 -49.32 25.51
N ASP A 82 -24.91 -49.74 26.78
CA ASP A 82 -23.89 -49.33 27.76
C ASP A 82 -22.54 -50.03 27.51
N GLU A 83 -22.54 -51.21 26.89
CA GLU A 83 -21.34 -51.95 26.48
C GLU A 83 -20.94 -51.73 25.00
N PRO A 84 -19.67 -51.99 24.60
CA PRO A 84 -19.18 -51.90 23.22
C PRO A 84 -19.89 -52.87 22.22
N LEU A 85 -21.03 -52.44 21.68
CA LEU A 85 -21.91 -53.26 20.84
C LEU A 85 -21.43 -53.43 19.39
N VAL A 86 -21.38 -54.68 18.90
CA VAL A 86 -21.08 -55.01 17.48
C VAL A 86 -22.29 -55.68 16.81
N LEU A 87 -23.05 -54.91 16.01
CA LEU A 87 -24.24 -55.40 15.31
C LEU A 87 -23.89 -56.26 14.08
N LEU A 88 -23.72 -57.57 14.27
CA LEU A 88 -23.52 -58.56 13.20
C LEU A 88 -24.83 -59.04 12.55
N GLY A 89 -24.74 -59.73 11.41
CA GLY A 89 -25.90 -60.21 10.63
C GLY A 89 -25.96 -59.70 9.18
N LYS A 90 -26.90 -60.26 8.39
CA LYS A 90 -27.08 -59.99 6.94
C LYS A 90 -27.59 -58.56 6.66
N ASN A 91 -27.39 -58.10 5.41
CA ASN A 91 -27.93 -56.83 4.93
C ASN A 91 -29.45 -56.71 5.16
N ASN A 92 -29.92 -55.49 5.39
CA ASN A 92 -31.33 -55.10 5.51
C ASN A 92 -32.11 -55.79 6.65
N ARG A 93 -31.43 -56.26 7.71
CA ARG A 93 -32.05 -56.77 8.95
C ARG A 93 -31.90 -55.78 10.11
N GLY A 94 -32.66 -54.69 10.10
CA GLY A 94 -32.79 -53.74 11.23
C GLY A 94 -31.59 -52.86 11.54
N LYS A 95 -30.37 -53.41 11.72
CA LYS A 95 -29.14 -52.77 12.28
C LYS A 95 -29.07 -51.24 12.24
N THR A 96 -28.99 -50.65 11.05
CA THR A 96 -28.79 -49.21 10.85
C THR A 96 -30.01 -48.40 11.33
N SER A 97 -31.21 -48.98 11.27
CA SER A 97 -32.44 -48.45 11.85
C SER A 97 -32.52 -48.66 13.35
N SER A 98 -32.05 -49.80 13.89
CA SER A 98 -31.91 -50.00 15.35
C SER A 98 -31.02 -48.92 15.96
N LEU A 99 -29.89 -48.63 15.29
CA LEU A 99 -28.99 -47.54 15.64
C LEU A 99 -29.64 -46.17 15.40
N ALA A 100 -30.25 -45.90 14.24
CA ALA A 100 -30.87 -44.61 13.95
C ALA A 100 -32.15 -44.32 14.76
N ALA A 101 -32.77 -45.31 15.41
CA ALA A 101 -33.84 -45.11 16.39
C ALA A 101 -33.36 -44.27 17.59
N THR A 102 -32.07 -44.26 17.91
CA THR A 102 -31.47 -43.35 18.90
C THR A 102 -31.75 -41.87 18.59
N LYS A 103 -31.86 -41.48 17.31
CA LYS A 103 -32.21 -40.11 16.91
C LYS A 103 -33.65 -39.75 17.30
N LEU A 104 -34.59 -40.71 17.20
CA LEU A 104 -35.96 -40.54 17.69
C LEU A 104 -36.00 -40.44 19.21
N ILE A 105 -35.18 -41.24 19.90
CA ILE A 105 -35.02 -41.20 21.35
C ILE A 105 -34.48 -39.83 21.82
N LEU A 106 -33.34 -39.40 21.26
CA LEU A 106 -32.54 -38.30 21.81
C LEU A 106 -32.93 -36.90 21.31
N TYR A 107 -33.60 -36.75 20.17
CA TYR A 107 -33.94 -35.44 19.62
C TYR A 107 -35.36 -35.05 20.09
N PRO A 108 -35.66 -33.79 20.45
CA PRO A 108 -36.92 -33.41 21.11
C PRO A 108 -38.08 -33.23 20.13
N GLU A 109 -38.04 -33.93 19.00
CA GLU A 109 -39.06 -33.87 17.96
C GLU A 109 -40.26 -34.76 18.31
N VAL A 110 -41.41 -34.46 17.71
CA VAL A 110 -42.72 -35.10 18.01
C VAL A 110 -43.47 -35.57 16.76
N ASN A 111 -42.85 -35.44 15.58
CA ASN A 111 -43.41 -35.85 14.30
C ASN A 111 -42.33 -36.07 13.24
N PHE A 112 -42.71 -36.79 12.20
CA PHE A 112 -41.87 -37.09 11.04
C PHE A 112 -42.00 -36.04 9.91
N ASN A 113 -42.76 -34.96 10.08
CA ASN A 113 -42.77 -33.88 9.09
C ASN A 113 -41.38 -33.23 9.03
N ASN A 114 -40.82 -33.14 7.83
CA ASN A 114 -39.45 -32.72 7.54
C ASN A 114 -38.38 -33.64 8.18
N CYS A 115 -38.59 -34.96 8.14
CA CYS A 115 -37.68 -35.96 8.73
C CYS A 115 -36.28 -35.95 8.10
N GLU A 116 -36.17 -35.59 6.82
CA GLU A 116 -34.90 -35.39 6.11
C GLU A 116 -34.06 -34.28 6.76
N SER A 117 -34.71 -33.19 7.21
CA SER A 117 -34.05 -32.08 7.90
C SER A 117 -33.84 -32.32 9.40
N LYS A 118 -34.68 -33.14 10.04
CA LYS A 118 -34.70 -33.36 11.49
C LYS A 118 -33.86 -34.53 11.99
N PHE A 119 -33.83 -35.63 11.23
CA PHE A 119 -33.17 -36.88 11.64
C PHE A 119 -32.14 -37.35 10.62
N ASN A 120 -32.07 -36.73 9.44
CA ASN A 120 -31.19 -37.12 8.34
C ASN A 120 -31.18 -38.65 8.11
N PHE A 121 -32.36 -39.26 7.98
CA PHE A 121 -32.49 -40.67 7.63
C PHE A 121 -32.24 -40.83 6.13
N THR A 122 -31.06 -41.31 5.74
CA THR A 122 -30.70 -41.53 4.33
C THR A 122 -30.48 -43.01 4.00
N ASN A 123 -30.69 -43.35 2.73
CA ASN A 123 -30.44 -44.68 2.18
C ASN A 123 -28.93 -44.90 1.88
N LYS A 124 -28.56 -46.05 1.33
CA LYS A 124 -27.15 -46.37 1.02
C LYS A 124 -26.51 -45.50 -0.08
N ALA A 125 -27.32 -44.89 -0.95
CA ALA A 125 -26.93 -43.91 -1.97
C ALA A 125 -26.97 -42.45 -1.47
N ASN A 126 -27.34 -42.24 -0.19
CA ASN A 126 -27.51 -40.96 0.48
C ASN A 126 -28.75 -40.14 0.06
N ASP A 127 -29.75 -40.75 -0.58
CA ASP A 127 -31.07 -40.12 -0.74
C ASP A 127 -31.84 -40.14 0.59
N PRO A 128 -32.59 -39.08 0.97
CA PRO A 128 -33.39 -39.07 2.18
C PRO A 128 -34.64 -39.96 2.06
N TYR A 129 -34.97 -40.67 3.14
CA TYR A 129 -36.25 -41.38 3.26
C TYR A 129 -37.41 -40.38 3.49
N SER A 130 -38.57 -40.68 2.89
CA SER A 130 -39.79 -39.90 3.13
C SER A 130 -40.32 -40.05 4.56
N LYS A 131 -41.22 -39.15 4.96
CA LYS A 131 -41.89 -39.23 6.27
C LYS A 131 -42.83 -40.43 6.34
N GLU A 132 -43.47 -40.80 5.23
CA GLU A 132 -44.35 -41.97 5.12
C GLU A 132 -43.57 -43.27 5.31
N GLU A 133 -42.41 -43.43 4.68
CA GLU A 133 -41.53 -44.60 4.85
C GLU A 133 -40.96 -44.64 6.26
N SER A 134 -40.38 -43.53 6.73
CA SER A 134 -39.76 -43.43 8.06
C SER A 134 -40.76 -43.75 9.17
N TYR A 135 -41.96 -43.16 9.12
CA TYR A 135 -43.00 -43.41 10.12
C TYR A 135 -43.51 -44.86 10.07
N LYS A 136 -43.72 -45.44 8.88
CA LYS A 136 -44.13 -46.86 8.75
C LYS A 136 -43.04 -47.85 9.18
N HIS A 137 -41.75 -47.48 9.07
CA HIS A 137 -40.64 -48.35 9.46
C HIS A 137 -40.43 -48.40 10.98
N TYR A 138 -40.59 -47.28 11.68
CA TYR A 138 -40.48 -47.22 13.14
C TYR A 138 -41.80 -47.47 13.87
N PHE A 139 -42.94 -47.18 13.25
CA PHE A 139 -44.27 -47.28 13.86
C PHE A 139 -45.34 -47.92 12.92
N PRO A 140 -45.12 -49.14 12.40
CA PRO A 140 -46.04 -49.79 11.45
C PRO A 140 -47.46 -50.00 11.98
N ILE A 141 -47.63 -50.39 13.25
CA ILE A 141 -48.92 -50.66 13.91
C ILE A 141 -49.11 -49.80 15.17
N SER A 142 -50.31 -49.76 15.76
CA SER A 142 -50.59 -48.93 16.94
C SER A 142 -49.82 -49.40 18.19
N GLU A 143 -49.44 -50.67 18.18
CA GLU A 143 -48.73 -51.43 19.20
C GLU A 143 -47.21 -51.46 18.93
N SER A 144 -46.73 -50.54 18.08
CA SER A 144 -45.31 -50.30 17.83
C SER A 144 -44.71 -49.35 18.85
N PHE A 145 -43.64 -49.77 19.52
CA PHE A 145 -42.96 -49.01 20.56
C PHE A 145 -41.44 -49.01 20.40
N ILE A 146 -40.82 -47.93 20.86
CA ILE A 146 -39.36 -47.84 21.08
C ILE A 146 -39.17 -47.40 22.53
N ALA A 147 -38.66 -48.27 23.39
CA ALA A 147 -38.24 -47.91 24.73
C ALA A 147 -36.73 -47.65 24.78
N VAL A 148 -36.30 -46.78 25.70
CA VAL A 148 -34.91 -46.71 26.16
C VAL A 148 -34.89 -46.65 27.68
N GLU A 149 -33.97 -47.40 28.28
CA GLU A 149 -33.61 -47.25 29.69
C GLU A 149 -32.41 -46.31 29.79
N VAL A 150 -32.52 -45.31 30.67
CA VAL A 150 -31.55 -44.23 30.85
C VAL A 150 -31.15 -44.16 32.31
N LYS A 151 -29.84 -44.12 32.56
CA LYS A 151 -29.24 -43.86 33.86
C LYS A 151 -28.82 -42.40 33.94
N ASN A 152 -29.13 -41.74 35.05
CA ASN A 152 -28.65 -40.40 35.36
C ASN A 152 -28.34 -40.26 36.86
N HIS A 153 -28.03 -39.04 37.30
CA HIS A 153 -27.69 -38.74 38.70
C HIS A 153 -28.81 -39.03 39.73
N ALA A 154 -30.04 -39.30 39.30
CA ALA A 154 -31.19 -39.58 40.16
C ALA A 154 -31.60 -41.06 40.19
N GLY A 155 -31.07 -41.89 39.27
CA GLY A 155 -31.36 -43.32 39.18
C GLY A 155 -31.51 -43.81 37.74
N LEU A 156 -32.32 -44.86 37.59
CA LEU A 156 -32.75 -45.42 36.31
C LEU A 156 -34.18 -44.95 36.00
N PHE A 157 -34.44 -44.61 34.74
CA PHE A 157 -35.78 -44.37 34.24
C PHE A 157 -35.95 -44.91 32.83
N THR A 158 -37.19 -45.20 32.44
CA THR A 158 -37.53 -45.70 31.11
C THR A 158 -38.33 -44.65 30.35
N MET A 159 -37.92 -44.38 29.12
CA MET A 159 -38.64 -43.50 28.19
C MET A 159 -39.20 -44.33 27.03
N LEU A 160 -40.51 -44.33 26.86
CA LEU A 160 -41.26 -45.10 25.87
C LEU A 160 -41.85 -44.16 24.80
N LEU A 161 -41.40 -44.30 23.55
CA LEU A 161 -41.98 -43.66 22.39
C LEU A 161 -43.13 -44.51 21.86
N TYR A 162 -44.27 -43.87 21.56
CA TYR A 162 -45.43 -44.52 20.95
C TYR A 162 -46.05 -43.64 19.87
N ARG A 163 -46.74 -44.26 18.90
CA ARG A 163 -47.24 -43.58 17.69
C ARG A 163 -48.56 -42.82 17.90
N VAL A 164 -48.74 -41.74 17.15
CA VAL A 164 -49.94 -40.89 17.13
C VAL A 164 -50.33 -40.58 15.69
N GLY A 165 -51.63 -40.46 15.39
CA GLY A 165 -52.12 -40.10 14.05
C GLY A 165 -51.48 -38.82 13.49
N ASP A 166 -51.51 -38.65 12.17
CA ASP A 166 -50.85 -37.53 11.46
C ASP A 166 -49.31 -37.50 11.66
N TYR A 167 -48.67 -38.66 11.45
CA TYR A 167 -47.21 -38.85 11.46
C TYR A 167 -46.51 -38.35 12.74
N LYS A 168 -47.22 -38.39 13.88
CA LYS A 168 -46.77 -37.91 15.19
C LYS A 168 -46.34 -39.08 16.09
N TYR A 169 -45.57 -38.77 17.12
CA TYR A 169 -45.25 -39.70 18.19
C TYR A 169 -45.01 -38.91 19.48
N HIS A 170 -45.42 -39.48 20.61
CA HIS A 170 -45.26 -38.88 21.93
C HIS A 170 -44.33 -39.74 22.79
N ARG A 171 -43.94 -39.23 23.97
CA ARG A 171 -43.09 -39.96 24.92
C ARG A 171 -43.74 -40.08 26.29
N LEU A 172 -43.78 -41.29 26.81
CA LEU A 172 -44.06 -41.58 28.22
C LEU A 172 -42.73 -41.77 28.95
N PHE A 173 -42.64 -41.27 30.18
CA PHE A 173 -41.49 -41.39 31.06
C PHE A 173 -41.93 -42.10 32.34
N PHE A 174 -41.25 -43.18 32.70
CA PHE A 174 -41.51 -44.02 33.85
C PHE A 174 -40.28 -43.97 34.77
N PRO A 175 -40.39 -43.62 36.07
CA PRO A 175 -39.24 -43.50 36.98
C PRO A 175 -38.78 -44.87 37.52
N VAL A 176 -38.76 -45.88 36.65
CA VAL A 176 -38.43 -47.28 36.93
C VAL A 176 -37.64 -47.88 35.75
N PRO A 177 -36.85 -48.96 35.95
CA PRO A 177 -36.21 -49.73 34.89
C PRO A 177 -37.20 -50.34 33.89
N TYR A 178 -36.72 -50.79 32.73
CA TYR A 178 -37.61 -51.32 31.69
C TYR A 178 -38.35 -52.59 32.16
N GLU A 179 -37.70 -53.41 32.99
CA GLU A 179 -38.23 -54.69 33.45
C GLU A 179 -39.55 -54.56 34.25
N GLU A 180 -39.79 -53.43 34.92
CA GLU A 180 -41.04 -53.16 35.65
C GLU A 180 -42.21 -52.82 34.71
N ILE A 181 -41.94 -52.22 33.54
CA ILE A 181 -42.99 -51.89 32.55
C ILE A 181 -43.17 -52.99 31.49
N LYS A 182 -42.18 -53.87 31.34
CA LYS A 182 -42.14 -54.96 30.36
C LYS A 182 -43.40 -55.85 30.36
N PRO A 183 -43.97 -56.30 31.50
CA PRO A 183 -45.17 -57.15 31.51
C PRO A 183 -46.43 -56.48 30.94
N PHE A 184 -46.48 -55.13 30.90
CA PHE A 184 -47.58 -54.37 30.31
C PHE A 184 -47.42 -54.13 28.80
N ILE A 185 -46.29 -54.55 28.23
CA ILE A 185 -45.92 -54.35 26.81
C ILE A 185 -45.77 -55.69 26.09
N TRP A 186 -45.07 -56.65 26.71
CA TRP A 186 -44.70 -57.92 26.11
C TRP A 186 -44.88 -59.08 27.10
N ASN A 187 -45.45 -60.18 26.65
CA ASN A 187 -45.64 -61.40 27.42
C ASN A 187 -44.63 -62.46 26.93
N GLU A 188 -43.60 -62.74 27.75
CA GLU A 188 -42.55 -63.70 27.43
C GLU A 188 -43.06 -65.15 27.28
N GLN A 189 -44.16 -65.50 27.95
CA GLN A 189 -44.72 -66.85 27.93
C GLN A 189 -45.42 -67.16 26.60
N THR A 190 -46.09 -66.16 26.02
CA THR A 190 -46.77 -66.27 24.72
C THR A 190 -45.91 -65.81 23.54
N ASN A 191 -44.81 -65.09 23.80
CA ASN A 191 -44.01 -64.36 22.81
C ASN A 191 -44.88 -63.44 21.95
N TYR A 192 -45.80 -62.75 22.61
CA TYR A 192 -46.75 -61.84 22.01
C TYR A 192 -46.93 -60.58 22.87
N PHE A 193 -47.77 -59.67 22.41
CA PHE A 193 -48.22 -58.54 23.21
C PHE A 193 -48.90 -58.98 24.52
N ALA A 194 -48.81 -58.13 25.55
CA ALA A 194 -49.58 -58.30 26.77
C ALA A 194 -51.10 -58.19 26.49
N ASP A 195 -51.91 -58.99 27.19
CA ASP A 195 -53.34 -59.13 26.89
C ASP A 195 -54.17 -57.85 27.13
N GLU A 196 -53.70 -56.95 27.99
CA GLU A 196 -54.27 -55.61 28.24
C GLU A 196 -53.49 -54.46 27.58
N LEU A 197 -52.68 -54.75 26.55
CA LEU A 197 -51.83 -53.76 25.89
C LEU A 197 -52.66 -52.63 25.24
N GLY A 198 -52.48 -51.42 25.76
CA GLY A 198 -53.03 -50.22 25.15
C GLY A 198 -52.34 -48.96 25.66
N ILE A 199 -52.33 -47.91 24.84
CA ILE A 199 -51.77 -46.61 25.22
C ILE A 199 -52.47 -46.04 26.47
N LYS A 200 -53.76 -46.35 26.67
CA LYS A 200 -54.53 -45.92 27.85
C LYS A 200 -54.05 -46.61 29.14
N SER A 201 -53.94 -47.93 29.15
CA SER A 201 -53.43 -48.69 30.30
C SER A 201 -51.98 -48.31 30.62
N LEU A 202 -51.12 -48.12 29.61
CA LEU A 202 -49.75 -47.62 29.80
C LEU A 202 -49.70 -46.20 30.40
N ILE A 203 -50.60 -45.28 29.99
CA ILE A 203 -50.71 -43.94 30.60
C ILE A 203 -51.21 -44.01 32.05
N GLU A 204 -52.09 -44.96 32.38
CA GLU A 204 -52.56 -45.15 33.75
C GLU A 204 -51.48 -45.76 34.66
N VAL A 205 -50.71 -46.73 34.17
CA VAL A 205 -49.52 -47.28 34.85
C VAL A 205 -48.47 -46.18 35.05
N GLN A 206 -48.16 -45.42 33.99
CA GLN A 206 -47.27 -44.25 34.05
C GLN A 206 -47.68 -43.27 35.16
N LYS A 207 -48.98 -42.97 35.30
CA LYS A 207 -49.50 -42.05 36.33
C LYS A 207 -49.41 -42.64 37.74
N LYS A 208 -49.74 -43.93 37.91
CA LYS A 208 -49.60 -44.64 39.21
C LYS A 208 -48.15 -44.65 39.71
N LEU A 209 -47.19 -44.77 38.78
CA LEU A 209 -45.75 -44.72 39.05
C LEU A 209 -45.17 -43.29 39.15
N GLY A 210 -45.99 -42.23 39.06
CA GLY A 210 -45.52 -40.84 39.21
C GLY A 210 -44.71 -40.28 38.02
N GLY A 211 -44.81 -40.92 36.85
CA GLY A 211 -44.11 -40.52 35.63
C GLY A 211 -44.65 -39.27 34.91
N LEU A 212 -44.19 -39.05 33.68
CA LEU A 212 -44.65 -37.96 32.80
C LEU A 212 -45.14 -38.48 31.43
N HIS A 213 -46.05 -37.74 30.81
CA HIS A 213 -46.44 -37.89 29.41
C HIS A 213 -46.19 -36.56 28.70
N LEU A 214 -45.19 -36.52 27.81
CA LEU A 214 -44.78 -35.30 27.13
C LEU A 214 -45.19 -35.35 25.65
N THR A 215 -45.81 -34.28 25.18
CA THR A 215 -46.46 -34.22 23.86
C THR A 215 -45.95 -33.08 22.98
N THR A 216 -45.40 -32.02 23.58
CA THR A 216 -44.85 -30.87 22.88
C THR A 216 -43.33 -30.86 22.90
N LYS A 217 -42.73 -30.30 21.84
CA LYS A 217 -41.28 -30.11 21.73
C LYS A 217 -40.70 -29.30 22.90
N GLN A 218 -41.41 -28.28 23.39
CA GLN A 218 -40.93 -27.44 24.50
C GLN A 218 -40.84 -28.20 25.83
N GLU A 219 -41.86 -29.01 26.16
CA GLU A 219 -41.81 -29.89 27.35
C GLU A 219 -40.64 -30.87 27.27
N LEU A 220 -40.45 -31.50 26.10
CA LEU A 220 -39.35 -32.43 25.84
C LEU A 220 -37.98 -31.76 25.99
N GLN A 221 -37.80 -30.56 25.44
CA GLN A 221 -36.56 -29.78 25.57
C GLN A 221 -36.23 -29.49 27.04
N ASN A 222 -37.23 -29.06 27.83
CA ASN A 222 -37.05 -28.70 29.23
C ASN A 222 -36.79 -29.91 30.15
N VAL A 223 -37.33 -31.08 29.82
CA VAL A 223 -37.15 -32.32 30.61
C VAL A 223 -35.90 -33.08 30.18
N MET A 224 -35.76 -33.41 28.89
CA MET A 224 -34.64 -34.26 28.41
C MET A 224 -33.28 -33.57 28.55
N TYR A 225 -33.23 -32.24 28.45
CA TYR A 225 -32.01 -31.44 28.58
C TYR A 225 -31.99 -30.57 29.85
N GLY A 226 -32.82 -30.90 30.85
CA GLY A 226 -32.84 -30.23 32.14
C GLY A 226 -31.48 -30.25 32.85
N ASN A 227 -31.13 -29.18 33.56
CA ASN A 227 -29.98 -29.18 34.46
C ASN A 227 -30.42 -29.56 35.90
N ARG A 228 -29.46 -29.93 36.77
CA ARG A 228 -29.72 -30.31 38.18
C ARG A 228 -30.58 -29.24 38.87
N GLY A 229 -31.60 -29.66 39.62
CA GLY A 229 -32.45 -28.80 40.47
C GLY A 229 -33.91 -28.59 40.03
N SER A 230 -34.31 -28.99 38.82
CA SER A 230 -35.73 -29.00 38.44
C SER A 230 -36.47 -30.21 39.07
N LYS A 231 -37.79 -30.12 39.27
CA LYS A 231 -38.60 -31.27 39.74
C LYS A 231 -38.58 -32.47 38.79
N THR A 232 -38.20 -32.25 37.52
CA THR A 232 -38.17 -33.26 36.45
C THR A 232 -36.75 -33.69 36.08
N SER A 233 -35.73 -33.30 36.86
CA SER A 233 -34.31 -33.63 36.59
C SER A 233 -34.04 -35.13 36.54
N HIS A 234 -34.83 -35.94 37.25
CA HIS A 234 -34.76 -37.40 37.22
C HIS A 234 -35.15 -38.01 35.86
N PHE A 235 -35.74 -37.24 34.94
CA PHE A 235 -36.00 -37.61 33.54
C PHE A 235 -35.05 -36.92 32.54
N CYS A 236 -33.96 -36.31 33.02
CA CYS A 236 -32.91 -35.77 32.16
C CYS A 236 -32.16 -36.91 31.45
N VAL A 237 -31.99 -36.77 30.14
CA VAL A 237 -31.28 -37.74 29.27
C VAL A 237 -29.86 -37.26 28.96
N VAL A 238 -29.68 -35.96 28.70
CA VAL A 238 -28.36 -35.33 28.45
C VAL A 238 -28.38 -33.91 29.02
N PRO A 239 -27.59 -33.57 30.05
CA PRO A 239 -27.62 -32.23 30.64
C PRO A 239 -26.99 -31.20 29.69
N ILE A 240 -27.73 -30.14 29.33
CA ILE A 240 -27.21 -29.03 28.51
C ILE A 240 -27.29 -27.72 29.30
N LYS A 241 -26.22 -26.92 29.23
CA LYS A 241 -26.05 -25.67 30.00
C LYS A 241 -27.13 -24.60 29.74
N ASP A 242 -27.71 -24.59 28.55
CA ASP A 242 -28.76 -23.65 28.12
C ASP A 242 -29.77 -24.44 27.28
N GLN A 243 -31.06 -24.39 27.64
CA GLN A 243 -32.14 -25.17 26.99
C GLN A 243 -32.68 -24.52 25.70
N LYS A 244 -32.03 -23.44 25.22
CA LYS A 244 -32.38 -22.80 23.94
C LYS A 244 -32.19 -23.75 22.77
N GLU A 245 -33.06 -23.62 21.77
CA GLU A 245 -33.03 -24.48 20.57
C GLU A 245 -31.68 -24.45 19.84
N ALA A 246 -30.92 -23.36 19.92
CA ALA A 246 -29.56 -23.29 19.40
C ALA A 246 -28.65 -24.37 20.00
N SER A 247 -28.49 -24.39 21.33
CA SER A 247 -27.64 -25.36 22.06
C SER A 247 -28.11 -26.81 21.90
N ILE A 248 -29.41 -27.02 21.75
CA ILE A 248 -29.98 -28.35 21.48
C ILE A 248 -29.70 -28.79 20.03
N ARG A 249 -29.86 -27.89 19.05
CA ARG A 249 -29.45 -28.12 17.66
C ARG A 249 -27.93 -28.36 17.54
N SER A 250 -27.14 -27.75 18.43
CA SER A 250 -25.71 -28.02 18.54
C SER A 250 -25.43 -29.46 18.99
N PHE A 251 -26.06 -29.92 20.07
CA PHE A 251 -25.98 -31.32 20.50
C PHE A 251 -26.40 -32.29 19.37
N VAL A 252 -27.54 -32.03 18.71
CA VAL A 252 -28.02 -32.82 17.58
C VAL A 252 -26.95 -32.93 16.47
N LYS A 253 -26.37 -31.82 16.01
CA LYS A 253 -25.30 -31.84 14.98
C LYS A 253 -24.06 -32.65 15.39
N ILE A 254 -23.67 -32.58 16.68
CA ILE A 254 -22.52 -33.33 17.20
C ILE A 254 -22.83 -34.83 17.19
N TYR A 255 -24.05 -35.21 17.59
CA TYR A 255 -24.54 -36.58 17.53
C TYR A 255 -24.62 -37.11 16.09
N GLU A 256 -25.11 -36.30 15.16
CA GLU A 256 -25.12 -36.64 13.73
C GLU A 256 -23.72 -36.83 13.15
N LEU A 257 -22.75 -35.99 13.53
CA LEU A 257 -21.37 -36.17 13.10
C LEU A 257 -20.77 -37.49 13.63
N ALA A 258 -21.03 -37.84 14.89
CA ALA A 258 -20.56 -39.10 15.47
C ALA A 258 -21.18 -40.32 14.76
N PHE A 259 -22.41 -40.20 14.25
CA PHE A 259 -23.09 -41.25 13.48
C PHE A 259 -22.65 -41.31 12.01
N ASP A 260 -22.33 -40.16 11.43
CA ASP A 260 -21.89 -40.02 10.03
C ASP A 260 -20.38 -40.20 9.84
N ALA A 261 -19.62 -40.49 10.91
CA ALA A 261 -18.14 -40.52 10.98
C ALA A 261 -17.43 -41.55 10.06
N GLY A 262 -18.16 -42.23 9.17
CA GLY A 262 -17.60 -43.04 8.08
C GLY A 262 -17.81 -42.46 6.67
N LYS A 263 -18.51 -41.32 6.50
CA LYS A 263 -18.86 -40.75 5.18
C LYS A 263 -18.93 -39.21 5.17
N ASP A 264 -18.02 -38.61 4.39
CA ASP A 264 -17.87 -37.18 4.10
C ASP A 264 -17.59 -36.25 5.31
N GLU A 265 -16.44 -36.50 5.95
CA GLU A 265 -15.87 -35.66 7.02
C GLU A 265 -15.68 -34.18 6.60
N LYS A 266 -15.26 -33.96 5.34
CA LYS A 266 -14.67 -32.70 4.82
C LYS A 266 -15.54 -31.44 4.91
N LYS A 267 -16.84 -31.57 5.22
CA LYS A 267 -17.76 -30.43 5.44
C LYS A 267 -18.54 -30.51 6.75
N LYS A 268 -18.63 -31.68 7.41
CA LYS A 268 -19.42 -31.87 8.63
C LYS A 268 -18.61 -31.54 9.90
N LEU A 269 -17.36 -31.99 9.97
CA LEU A 269 -16.48 -31.78 11.12
C LEU A 269 -16.23 -30.29 11.45
N PRO A 270 -15.88 -29.40 10.48
CA PRO A 270 -15.66 -27.99 10.79
C PRO A 270 -16.93 -27.27 11.31
N ASN A 271 -18.11 -27.68 10.84
CA ASN A 271 -19.38 -27.11 11.28
C ASN A 271 -19.73 -27.55 12.70
N ALA A 272 -19.46 -28.81 13.08
CA ALA A 272 -19.63 -29.26 14.46
C ALA A 272 -18.65 -28.56 15.41
N ILE A 273 -17.37 -28.42 15.02
CA ILE A 273 -16.35 -27.72 15.81
C ILE A 273 -16.74 -26.25 16.02
N ALA A 274 -17.13 -25.52 14.97
CA ALA A 274 -17.62 -24.15 15.10
C ALA A 274 -18.82 -24.06 16.06
N THR A 275 -19.75 -24.99 15.95
CA THR A 275 -20.94 -25.08 16.81
C THR A 275 -20.63 -25.50 18.27
N ILE A 276 -19.55 -26.24 18.54
CA ILE A 276 -19.02 -26.48 19.90
C ILE A 276 -18.40 -25.20 20.47
N ILE A 277 -17.64 -24.45 19.67
CA ILE A 277 -17.05 -23.17 20.06
C ILE A 277 -18.15 -22.14 20.39
N GLU A 278 -19.24 -22.12 19.63
CA GLU A 278 -20.45 -21.33 19.93
C GLU A 278 -21.07 -21.72 21.29
N MET A 279 -21.15 -23.02 21.62
CA MET A 279 -21.68 -23.47 22.93
C MET A 279 -20.79 -23.08 24.12
N GLN A 280 -19.47 -22.97 23.94
CA GLN A 280 -18.55 -22.64 25.03
C GLN A 280 -18.56 -21.14 25.39
N ARG A 281 -19.00 -20.24 24.49
CA ARG A 281 -19.11 -18.79 24.74
C ARG A 281 -20.30 -18.45 25.65
N GLY A 282 -20.10 -18.71 26.94
CA GLY A 282 -21.13 -18.63 27.97
C GLY A 282 -21.53 -17.23 28.47
N ARG A 283 -21.21 -16.13 27.75
CA ARG A 283 -21.59 -14.77 28.13
C ARG A 283 -22.62 -14.21 27.15
N ASP A 284 -23.77 -13.71 27.62
CA ASP A 284 -24.77 -13.12 26.71
C ASP A 284 -24.30 -11.84 26.00
N LYS A 285 -23.23 -11.18 26.48
CA LYS A 285 -22.54 -10.08 25.78
C LYS A 285 -21.63 -10.53 24.62
N GLU A 286 -21.39 -11.84 24.45
CA GLU A 286 -20.65 -12.42 23.32
C GLU A 286 -21.57 -13.14 22.32
N LYS A 287 -22.89 -13.11 22.56
CA LYS A 287 -23.89 -13.67 21.65
C LYS A 287 -24.20 -12.65 20.56
N LEU A 288 -24.00 -13.07 19.31
CA LEU A 288 -24.32 -12.29 18.12
C LEU A 288 -25.82 -11.99 18.09
N ASN A 289 -26.17 -10.73 18.39
CA ASN A 289 -27.54 -10.28 18.61
C ASN A 289 -28.05 -9.39 17.45
N GLU A 290 -27.35 -9.44 16.32
CA GLU A 290 -27.63 -8.71 15.07
C GLU A 290 -27.96 -9.73 13.97
N ASN A 291 -28.62 -9.32 12.88
CA ASN A 291 -29.27 -10.29 11.98
C ASN A 291 -28.28 -11.27 11.36
N VAL A 292 -28.69 -12.53 11.19
CA VAL A 292 -27.95 -13.53 10.37
C VAL A 292 -27.84 -13.10 8.88
N HIS A 293 -28.59 -12.08 8.47
CA HIS A 293 -28.40 -11.40 7.18
C HIS A 293 -27.27 -10.36 7.24
N ASP A 294 -27.30 -9.47 8.23
CA ASP A 294 -26.26 -8.44 8.44
C ASP A 294 -24.91 -9.11 8.73
N LEU A 295 -24.87 -10.16 9.55
CA LEU A 295 -23.68 -11.00 9.80
C LEU A 295 -23.22 -11.80 8.56
N LYS A 296 -24.05 -11.99 7.54
CA LYS A 296 -23.61 -12.53 6.24
C LYS A 296 -23.00 -11.44 5.37
N ILE A 297 -23.53 -10.21 5.43
CA ILE A 297 -22.98 -9.04 4.75
C ILE A 297 -21.64 -8.66 5.40
N GLU A 298 -21.60 -8.52 6.71
CA GLU A 298 -20.40 -8.30 7.52
C GLU A 298 -19.40 -9.44 7.34
N ARG A 299 -19.80 -10.73 7.39
CA ARG A 299 -18.85 -11.82 7.10
C ARG A 299 -18.34 -11.81 5.65
N ALA A 300 -19.13 -11.34 4.67
CA ALA A 300 -18.64 -11.16 3.31
C ALA A 300 -17.67 -9.97 3.21
N GLN A 301 -17.97 -8.87 3.90
CA GLN A 301 -17.12 -7.68 4.01
C GLN A 301 -15.82 -8.00 4.73
N LEU A 302 -15.85 -8.64 5.90
CA LEU A 302 -14.70 -9.14 6.65
C LEU A 302 -13.93 -10.23 5.89
N PHE A 303 -14.58 -11.01 5.01
CA PHE A 303 -13.86 -11.95 4.15
C PHE A 303 -13.14 -11.22 3.01
N GLU A 304 -13.81 -10.29 2.32
CA GLU A 304 -13.15 -9.37 1.38
C GLU A 304 -12.03 -8.56 2.04
N GLU A 305 -12.23 -8.09 3.27
CA GLU A 305 -11.27 -7.33 4.05
C GLU A 305 -10.12 -8.22 4.51
N SER A 306 -10.37 -9.48 4.88
CA SER A 306 -9.30 -10.46 5.10
C SER A 306 -8.52 -10.77 3.83
N LEU A 307 -9.16 -10.75 2.65
CA LEU A 307 -8.48 -10.90 1.35
C LEU A 307 -7.69 -9.65 0.97
N LYS A 308 -8.22 -8.45 1.25
CA LYS A 308 -7.53 -7.16 1.07
C LYS A 308 -6.34 -7.05 2.04
N ILE A 309 -6.52 -7.39 3.31
CA ILE A 309 -5.44 -7.46 4.30
C ILE A 309 -4.42 -8.52 3.89
N LYS A 310 -4.83 -9.69 3.42
CA LYS A 310 -3.92 -10.73 2.94
C LYS A 310 -3.12 -10.25 1.73
N SER A 311 -3.75 -9.63 0.72
CA SER A 311 -3.01 -9.08 -0.42
C SER A 311 -2.14 -7.88 -0.02
N LEU A 312 -2.56 -7.03 0.92
CA LEU A 312 -1.72 -5.97 1.50
C LEU A 312 -0.58 -6.51 2.36
N THR A 313 -0.69 -7.73 2.91
CA THR A 313 0.37 -8.42 3.65
C THR A 313 1.34 -9.12 2.70
N GLU A 314 0.83 -9.77 1.65
CA GLU A 314 1.62 -10.42 0.60
C GLU A 314 2.40 -9.39 -0.24
N ASN A 315 1.78 -8.25 -0.57
CA ASN A 315 2.46 -7.12 -1.23
C ASN A 315 3.05 -6.11 -0.22
N LYS A 316 3.19 -6.46 1.07
CA LYS A 316 3.72 -5.53 2.09
C LYS A 316 5.17 -5.17 1.83
N ASP A 317 5.98 -6.17 1.47
CA ASP A 317 7.41 -5.98 1.23
C ASP A 317 7.64 -5.15 -0.04
N ASP A 318 6.82 -5.35 -1.08
CA ASP A 318 6.78 -4.49 -2.27
C ASP A 318 6.32 -3.07 -1.94
N TYR A 319 5.31 -2.89 -1.08
CA TYR A 319 4.87 -1.56 -0.64
C TYR A 319 5.94 -0.86 0.19
N GLU A 320 6.60 -1.54 1.13
CA GLU A 320 7.72 -0.99 1.88
C GLU A 320 8.92 -0.66 0.97
N PHE A 321 9.17 -1.46 -0.07
CA PHE A 321 10.20 -1.15 -1.07
C PHE A 321 9.83 0.09 -1.87
N ILE A 322 8.61 0.16 -2.43
CA ILE A 322 8.10 1.32 -3.17
C ILE A 322 8.09 2.57 -2.29
N GLN A 323 7.71 2.46 -1.02
CA GLN A 323 7.75 3.57 -0.06
C GLN A 323 9.19 4.05 0.19
N LYS A 324 10.16 3.14 0.39
CA LYS A 324 11.58 3.51 0.54
C LYS A 324 12.12 4.20 -0.73
N GLN A 325 11.73 3.74 -1.93
CA GLN A 325 12.07 4.40 -3.20
C GLN A 325 11.39 5.76 -3.35
N PHE A 326 10.13 5.90 -2.93
CA PHE A 326 9.38 7.16 -2.98
C PHE A 326 9.92 8.19 -1.98
N ASP A 327 10.26 7.77 -0.76
CA ASP A 327 10.85 8.65 0.26
C ASP A 327 12.26 9.11 -0.16
N ALA A 328 13.06 8.24 -0.79
CA ALA A 328 14.33 8.60 -1.41
C ALA A 328 14.12 9.62 -2.56
N LEU A 329 13.23 9.32 -3.51
CA LEU A 329 12.92 10.22 -4.63
C LEU A 329 12.31 11.56 -4.16
N HIS A 330 11.57 11.57 -3.05
CA HIS A 330 11.05 12.79 -2.44
C HIS A 330 12.16 13.59 -1.72
N LEU A 331 13.14 12.92 -1.12
CA LEU A 331 14.34 13.55 -0.57
C LEU A 331 15.19 14.17 -1.70
N ASP A 332 15.44 13.44 -2.78
CA ASP A 332 16.14 13.93 -3.97
C ASP A 332 15.41 15.11 -4.61
N ALA A 333 14.07 15.05 -4.72
CA ALA A 333 13.26 16.18 -5.20
C ALA A 333 13.35 17.41 -4.27
N LYS A 334 13.44 17.21 -2.94
CA LYS A 334 13.70 18.31 -1.99
C LYS A 334 15.10 18.89 -2.18
N HIS A 335 16.13 18.06 -2.39
CA HIS A 335 17.48 18.53 -2.70
C HIS A 335 17.51 19.32 -4.01
N ALA A 336 16.92 18.80 -5.09
CA ALA A 336 16.83 19.51 -6.38
C ALA A 336 16.10 20.87 -6.27
N VAL A 337 15.03 20.96 -5.47
CA VAL A 337 14.34 22.24 -5.20
C VAL A 337 15.20 23.19 -4.35
N LEU A 338 15.95 22.69 -3.36
CA LEU A 338 16.87 23.50 -2.57
C LEU A 338 18.03 24.03 -3.42
N GLU A 339 18.63 23.20 -4.26
CA GLU A 339 19.68 23.58 -5.20
C GLU A 339 19.16 24.57 -6.26
N TYR A 340 17.98 24.33 -6.84
CA TYR A 340 17.37 25.23 -7.81
C TYR A 340 17.01 26.60 -7.19
N THR A 341 16.50 26.63 -5.95
CA THR A 341 16.18 27.90 -5.26
C THR A 341 17.44 28.62 -4.75
N ALA A 342 18.52 27.91 -4.44
CA ALA A 342 19.84 28.51 -4.20
C ALA A 342 20.41 29.10 -5.49
N PHE A 343 20.41 28.35 -6.59
CA PHE A 343 20.83 28.82 -7.91
C PHE A 343 20.04 30.05 -8.37
N LEU A 344 18.70 30.05 -8.25
CA LEU A 344 17.88 31.23 -8.57
C LEU A 344 18.22 32.45 -7.71
N ARG A 345 18.60 32.25 -6.43
CA ARG A 345 19.04 33.32 -5.54
C ARG A 345 20.38 33.90 -5.99
N GLU A 346 21.37 33.06 -6.28
CA GLU A 346 22.68 33.49 -6.79
C GLU A 346 22.57 34.15 -8.16
N PHE A 347 21.78 33.58 -9.08
CA PHE A 347 21.51 34.16 -10.39
C PHE A 347 20.88 35.55 -10.27
N LYS A 348 19.90 35.72 -9.37
CA LYS A 348 19.26 37.03 -9.13
C LYS A 348 20.23 38.04 -8.49
N LEU A 349 21.08 37.61 -7.57
CA LEU A 349 22.14 38.46 -6.99
C LEU A 349 23.15 38.89 -8.07
N LYS A 350 23.63 37.96 -8.91
CA LYS A 350 24.53 38.30 -10.02
C LYS A 350 23.86 39.16 -11.08
N GLN A 351 22.57 38.96 -11.36
CA GLN A 351 21.80 39.84 -12.26
C GLN A 351 21.70 41.27 -11.71
N GLN A 352 21.52 41.43 -10.39
CA GLN A 352 21.55 42.74 -9.72
C GLN A 352 22.95 43.37 -9.74
N GLN A 353 24.01 42.59 -9.51
CA GLN A 353 25.40 43.04 -9.65
C GLN A 353 25.69 43.50 -11.09
N TYR A 354 25.41 42.67 -12.10
CA TYR A 354 25.59 43.07 -13.51
C TYR A 354 24.74 44.29 -13.91
N ALA A 355 23.58 44.51 -13.30
CA ALA A 355 22.81 45.74 -13.51
C ALA A 355 23.51 46.98 -12.89
N GLN A 356 24.05 46.85 -11.68
CA GLN A 356 24.85 47.90 -11.03
C GLN A 356 26.17 48.16 -11.77
N ASP A 357 26.90 47.12 -12.17
CA ASP A 357 28.12 47.22 -12.97
C ASP A 357 27.85 47.87 -14.33
N LYS A 358 26.74 47.53 -14.99
CA LYS A 358 26.33 48.19 -16.25
C LYS A 358 26.03 49.68 -16.05
N ILE A 359 25.43 50.07 -14.92
CA ILE A 359 25.21 51.48 -14.57
C ILE A 359 26.55 52.19 -14.29
N ALA A 360 27.45 51.56 -13.52
CA ALA A 360 28.76 52.12 -13.19
C ALA A 360 29.68 52.25 -14.42
N ILE A 361 29.67 51.26 -15.32
CA ILE A 361 30.37 51.31 -16.62
C ILE A 361 29.72 52.36 -17.54
N GLY A 362 28.40 52.50 -17.51
CA GLY A 362 27.67 53.55 -18.22
C GLY A 362 28.09 54.96 -17.77
N ALA A 363 28.03 55.24 -16.47
CA ALA A 363 28.48 56.50 -15.88
C ALA A 363 29.95 56.78 -16.21
N ARG A 364 30.84 55.79 -16.03
CA ARG A 364 32.27 55.93 -16.35
C ARG A 364 32.52 56.14 -17.86
N LYS A 365 31.68 55.60 -18.75
CA LYS A 365 31.71 55.90 -20.18
C LYS A 365 31.30 57.35 -20.44
N GLU A 366 30.27 57.85 -19.76
CA GLU A 366 29.84 59.26 -19.87
C GLU A 366 30.88 60.23 -19.29
N ASP A 367 31.59 59.86 -18.22
CA ASP A 367 32.74 60.60 -17.70
C ASP A 367 33.87 60.66 -18.75
N ILE A 368 34.29 59.50 -19.30
CA ILE A 368 35.33 59.43 -20.33
C ILE A 368 34.92 60.15 -21.62
N GLU A 369 33.64 60.12 -22.01
CA GLU A 369 33.15 60.90 -23.15
C GLU A 369 33.11 62.40 -22.86
N ARG A 370 32.83 62.83 -21.62
CA ARG A 370 33.00 64.23 -21.19
C ARG A 370 34.47 64.66 -21.20
N GLU A 371 35.38 63.89 -20.62
CA GLU A 371 36.83 64.13 -20.63
C GLU A 371 37.37 64.23 -22.07
N ARG A 372 37.03 63.26 -22.94
CA ARG A 372 37.43 63.26 -24.35
C ARG A 372 36.86 64.47 -25.09
N ASN A 373 35.61 64.84 -24.85
CA ASN A 373 35.01 66.00 -25.51
C ASN A 373 35.64 67.32 -25.01
N HIS A 374 36.03 67.41 -23.73
CA HIS A 374 36.80 68.54 -23.18
C HIS A 374 38.17 68.64 -23.86
N ALA A 375 38.93 67.55 -23.91
CA ALA A 375 40.23 67.49 -24.56
C ALA A 375 40.15 67.81 -26.07
N ILE A 376 39.09 67.39 -26.75
CA ILE A 376 38.81 67.79 -28.15
C ILE A 376 38.61 69.32 -28.26
N GLU A 377 37.92 69.95 -27.32
CA GLU A 377 37.69 71.39 -27.34
C GLU A 377 38.96 72.19 -26.97
N GLU A 378 39.76 71.71 -26.03
CA GLU A 378 41.10 72.23 -25.74
C GLU A 378 42.01 72.14 -26.98
N VAL A 379 42.03 71.00 -27.67
CA VAL A 379 42.79 70.82 -28.92
C VAL A 379 42.30 71.77 -30.02
N LYS A 380 40.99 72.04 -30.15
CA LYS A 380 40.48 73.08 -31.06
C LYS A 380 40.94 74.47 -30.66
N GLN A 381 40.90 74.83 -29.37
CA GLN A 381 41.34 76.14 -28.89
C GLN A 381 42.84 76.35 -29.15
N VAL A 382 43.66 75.34 -28.86
CA VAL A 382 45.10 75.33 -29.19
C VAL A 382 45.33 75.40 -30.70
N ALA A 383 44.59 74.67 -31.53
CA ALA A 383 44.69 74.75 -32.99
C ALA A 383 44.29 76.13 -33.55
N ASN A 384 43.24 76.75 -32.99
CA ASN A 384 42.84 78.11 -33.33
C ASN A 384 43.91 79.13 -32.94
N GLU A 385 44.51 78.99 -31.76
CA GLU A 385 45.58 79.89 -31.31
C GLU A 385 46.88 79.69 -32.10
N ILE A 386 47.25 78.44 -32.45
CA ILE A 386 48.34 78.15 -33.40
C ILE A 386 48.05 78.81 -34.76
N THR A 387 46.81 78.78 -35.24
CA THR A 387 46.42 79.43 -36.50
C THR A 387 46.54 80.94 -36.41
N ARG A 388 46.11 81.56 -35.30
CA ARG A 388 46.24 83.00 -35.01
C ARG A 388 47.70 83.44 -34.83
N LEU A 389 48.52 82.64 -34.15
CA LEU A 389 49.97 82.88 -34.04
C LEU A 389 50.66 82.69 -35.39
N GLY A 390 50.18 81.76 -36.23
CA GLY A 390 50.66 81.56 -37.59
C GLY A 390 50.36 82.75 -38.52
N THR A 391 49.15 83.32 -38.46
CA THR A 391 48.82 84.54 -39.23
C THR A 391 49.57 85.77 -38.71
N LEU A 392 49.71 85.90 -37.38
CA LEU A 392 50.49 86.99 -36.77
C LEU A 392 51.99 86.89 -37.09
N HIS A 393 52.58 85.69 -37.04
CA HIS A 393 53.95 85.43 -37.47
C HIS A 393 54.14 85.72 -38.97
N LYS A 394 53.15 85.38 -39.82
CA LYS A 394 53.19 85.72 -41.26
C LYS A 394 53.16 87.24 -41.46
N ALA A 395 52.31 87.97 -40.75
CA ALA A 395 52.26 89.43 -40.81
C ALA A 395 53.58 90.07 -40.37
N LEU A 396 54.14 89.64 -39.23
CA LEU A 396 55.46 90.07 -38.75
C LEU A 396 56.58 89.74 -39.74
N LYS A 397 56.52 88.58 -40.42
CA LYS A 397 57.50 88.19 -41.45
C LYS A 397 57.38 89.04 -42.72
N GLU A 398 56.17 89.42 -43.11
CA GLU A 398 55.92 90.36 -44.21
C GLU A 398 56.35 91.78 -43.85
N GLU A 399 56.12 92.23 -42.61
CA GLU A 399 56.61 93.51 -42.07
C GLU A 399 58.14 93.55 -42.02
N VAL A 400 58.80 92.52 -41.47
CA VAL A 400 60.27 92.40 -41.48
C VAL A 400 60.82 92.37 -42.91
N ALA A 401 60.16 91.70 -43.86
CA ALA A 401 60.56 91.73 -45.26
C ALA A 401 60.38 93.13 -45.90
N GLN A 402 59.32 93.87 -45.54
CA GLN A 402 59.14 95.26 -45.96
C GLN A 402 60.20 96.18 -45.36
N LEU A 403 60.51 96.05 -44.07
CA LEU A 403 61.58 96.79 -43.38
C LEU A 403 62.96 96.46 -43.97
N GLN A 404 63.22 95.19 -44.35
CA GLN A 404 64.42 94.81 -45.08
C GLN A 404 64.46 95.44 -46.49
N GLN A 405 63.35 95.49 -47.23
CA GLN A 405 63.31 96.20 -48.51
C GLN A 405 63.46 97.73 -48.34
N GLN A 406 62.90 98.32 -47.28
CA GLN A 406 63.09 99.74 -46.96
C GLN A 406 64.55 100.02 -46.59
N LYS A 407 65.18 99.14 -45.80
CA LYS A 407 66.62 99.19 -45.51
C LYS A 407 67.45 99.11 -46.80
N ILE A 408 67.21 98.13 -47.67
CA ILE A 408 67.92 97.98 -48.94
C ILE A 408 67.70 99.19 -49.85
N LYS A 409 66.50 99.78 -49.87
CA LYS A 409 66.22 101.05 -50.58
C LYS A 409 66.98 102.22 -49.97
N ALA A 410 67.02 102.35 -48.64
CA ALA A 410 67.76 103.39 -47.94
C ALA A 410 69.27 103.25 -48.15
N GLU A 411 69.82 102.04 -48.07
CA GLU A 411 71.23 101.73 -48.38
C GLU A 411 71.57 102.03 -49.84
N LYS A 412 70.66 101.73 -50.78
CA LYS A 412 70.82 102.07 -52.21
C LYS A 412 70.75 103.58 -52.46
N ILE A 413 69.88 104.31 -51.76
CA ILE A 413 69.79 105.78 -51.82
C ILE A 413 71.06 106.41 -51.22
N LEU A 414 71.51 105.96 -50.04
CA LEU A 414 72.76 106.41 -49.41
C LEU A 414 73.98 106.14 -50.31
N GLY A 415 74.03 104.98 -50.98
CA GLY A 415 75.05 104.65 -51.97
C GLY A 415 75.01 105.56 -53.21
N GLN A 416 73.82 105.96 -53.67
CA GLN A 416 73.63 106.84 -54.83
C GLN A 416 73.92 108.33 -54.54
N PHE A 417 73.85 108.79 -53.29
CA PHE A 417 74.15 110.17 -52.90
C PHE A 417 75.54 110.38 -52.25
N SER A 418 76.45 109.42 -52.44
CA SER A 418 77.83 109.51 -51.93
C SER A 418 78.65 110.68 -52.52
N HIS A 419 78.41 111.08 -53.78
CA HIS A 419 79.21 112.11 -54.46
C HIS A 419 78.43 112.97 -55.49
N LYS A 420 77.76 114.07 -55.06
CA LYS A 420 77.74 115.43 -55.69
C LYS A 420 76.76 116.41 -55.04
N SER A 421 76.75 117.67 -55.51
CA SER A 421 76.38 118.89 -54.76
C SER A 421 74.90 119.32 -54.91
N PRO A 422 74.29 120.05 -53.93
CA PRO A 422 72.84 120.27 -53.90
C PRO A 422 72.22 121.21 -54.96
N GLN A 423 73.00 121.97 -55.75
CA GLN A 423 72.44 123.04 -56.59
C GLN A 423 71.75 122.54 -57.87
N ASP A 424 72.16 121.40 -58.43
CA ASP A 424 71.53 120.82 -59.64
C ASP A 424 70.14 120.20 -59.35
N ILE A 425 69.88 119.84 -58.09
CA ILE A 425 68.69 119.08 -57.66
C ILE A 425 67.38 119.84 -57.93
N ILE A 426 67.40 121.16 -57.80
CA ILE A 426 66.20 122.02 -57.91
C ILE A 426 65.72 122.14 -59.37
N ALA A 427 66.65 122.12 -60.33
CA ALA A 427 66.31 122.17 -61.76
C ALA A 427 65.64 120.86 -62.22
N GLU A 428 66.25 119.72 -61.89
CA GLU A 428 65.77 118.39 -62.30
C GLU A 428 64.38 118.07 -61.72
N MET A 429 64.13 118.42 -60.44
CA MET A 429 62.84 118.17 -59.79
C MET A 429 61.65 118.87 -60.46
N THR A 430 61.88 120.03 -61.09
CA THR A 430 60.82 120.78 -61.79
C THR A 430 60.34 120.03 -63.04
N ILE A 431 61.26 119.37 -63.76
CA ILE A 431 60.96 118.56 -64.96
C ILE A 431 60.26 117.25 -64.59
N GLN A 432 60.67 116.61 -63.49
CA GLN A 432 60.06 115.36 -63.01
C GLN A 432 58.58 115.53 -62.66
N ARG A 433 58.19 116.67 -62.06
CA ARG A 433 56.79 116.96 -61.69
C ARG A 433 55.84 116.91 -62.89
N HIS A 434 56.25 117.45 -64.03
CA HIS A 434 55.42 117.49 -65.24
C HIS A 434 55.25 116.12 -65.91
N ARG A 435 56.15 115.15 -65.65
CA ARG A 435 56.02 113.77 -66.15
C ARG A 435 55.00 112.94 -65.36
N TYR A 436 54.82 113.20 -64.06
CA TYR A 436 53.88 112.43 -63.26
C TYR A 436 52.40 112.71 -63.62
N ASP A 437 52.05 113.94 -63.99
CA ASP A 437 50.68 114.30 -64.42
C ASP A 437 50.23 113.57 -65.71
N GLU A 438 51.16 113.21 -66.61
CA GLU A 438 50.83 112.36 -67.76
C GLU A 438 50.57 110.91 -67.35
N THR A 439 51.35 110.37 -66.40
CA THR A 439 51.17 108.98 -65.92
C THR A 439 49.85 108.76 -65.19
N PHE A 440 49.28 109.80 -64.58
CA PHE A 440 48.00 109.71 -63.86
C PHE A 440 46.83 109.33 -64.78
N LYS A 441 46.84 109.82 -66.03
CA LYS A 441 45.79 109.50 -67.03
C LYS A 441 45.89 108.07 -67.60
N ALA A 442 47.01 107.38 -67.42
CA ALA A 442 47.23 106.04 -67.97
C ALA A 442 46.67 104.89 -67.09
N MET A 443 46.33 105.15 -65.82
CA MET A 443 45.91 104.08 -64.89
C MET A 443 44.42 103.73 -64.96
N GLN A 444 43.57 104.53 -65.61
CA GLN A 444 42.12 104.30 -65.68
C GLN A 444 41.70 103.19 -66.67
N ALA A 445 42.63 102.64 -67.48
CA ALA A 445 42.32 101.80 -68.64
C ALA A 445 42.81 100.34 -68.54
N LYS A 446 42.80 99.74 -67.33
CA LYS A 446 43.11 98.30 -67.13
C LYS A 446 42.05 97.54 -66.35
N GLU A 447 40.80 97.78 -66.74
CA GLU A 447 39.60 97.00 -66.40
C GLU A 447 39.59 95.57 -67.01
N ASN A 448 40.66 95.18 -67.72
CA ASN A 448 40.88 93.86 -68.31
C ASN A 448 41.26 92.79 -67.28
N THR A 449 40.29 92.51 -66.40
CA THR A 449 39.58 91.21 -66.24
C THR A 449 39.94 90.08 -67.24
N VAL A 450 39.43 88.87 -66.98
CA VAL A 450 39.54 87.65 -67.82
C VAL A 450 40.87 86.92 -67.73
N ILE A 451 42.04 87.56 -67.81
CA ILE A 451 43.32 86.82 -67.90
C ILE A 451 43.60 85.96 -66.64
N LEU A 452 43.25 86.42 -65.43
CA LEU A 452 43.41 85.60 -64.22
C LEU A 452 42.41 84.41 -64.14
N ILE A 453 41.31 84.46 -64.89
CA ILE A 453 40.36 83.34 -64.99
C ILE A 453 41.03 82.15 -65.71
N GLN A 454 41.98 82.40 -66.62
CA GLN A 454 42.76 81.34 -67.25
C GLN A 454 43.71 80.63 -66.25
N GLN A 455 44.18 81.31 -65.20
CA GLN A 455 44.90 80.65 -64.10
C GLN A 455 43.96 79.83 -63.19
N LYS A 456 42.70 80.23 -63.04
CA LYS A 456 41.69 79.42 -62.32
C LYS A 456 41.43 78.08 -63.02
N ASN A 457 41.42 78.02 -64.36
CA ASN A 457 41.36 76.75 -65.08
C ASN A 457 42.58 75.85 -64.79
N LYS A 458 43.76 76.41 -64.55
CA LYS A 458 44.95 75.61 -64.20
C LYS A 458 44.80 74.94 -62.83
N GLN A 459 44.09 75.55 -61.88
CA GLN A 459 43.75 74.91 -60.59
C GLN A 459 42.78 73.72 -60.72
N LYS A 460 42.12 73.52 -61.88
CA LYS A 460 41.24 72.35 -62.12
C LYS A 460 42.05 71.10 -62.45
N GLN A 461 43.12 71.22 -63.24
CA GLN A 461 43.83 70.06 -63.80
C GLN A 461 44.61 69.29 -62.72
N ASP A 462 45.28 70.00 -61.79
CA ASP A 462 45.98 69.41 -60.64
C ASP A 462 45.05 68.61 -59.69
N LEU A 463 43.73 68.83 -59.74
CA LEU A 463 42.75 68.06 -58.96
C LEU A 463 42.33 66.75 -59.66
N GLU A 464 42.33 66.73 -60.99
CA GLU A 464 42.00 65.54 -61.79
C GLU A 464 43.10 64.47 -61.65
N GLU A 465 44.37 64.86 -61.47
CA GLU A 465 45.47 63.92 -61.18
C GLU A 465 45.34 63.23 -59.80
N LYS A 466 44.84 63.94 -58.78
CA LYS A 466 44.67 63.38 -57.42
C LYS A 466 43.55 62.34 -57.33
N ILE A 467 42.51 62.47 -58.15
CA ILE A 467 41.47 61.44 -58.26
C ILE A 467 42.07 60.13 -58.77
N LYS A 468 42.97 60.21 -59.77
CA LYS A 468 43.67 59.06 -60.33
C LYS A 468 44.49 58.28 -59.30
N SER A 469 45.14 58.97 -58.36
CA SER A 469 45.94 58.31 -57.31
C SER A 469 45.09 57.49 -56.31
N ALA A 470 43.79 57.78 -56.19
CA ALA A 470 42.89 57.04 -55.31
C ALA A 470 42.40 55.72 -55.92
N GLN A 471 42.39 55.60 -57.25
CA GLN A 471 41.88 54.41 -57.95
C GLN A 471 42.85 53.22 -57.84
N ASN A 472 44.15 53.46 -57.96
CA ASN A 472 45.20 52.43 -57.84
C ASN A 472 45.28 51.73 -56.46
N GLY A 473 44.49 52.16 -55.47
CA GLY A 473 44.39 51.51 -54.16
C GLY A 473 43.41 50.34 -54.10
N LEU A 474 42.54 50.16 -55.09
CA LEU A 474 41.49 49.14 -55.10
C LEU A 474 41.95 47.76 -55.59
N ASP A 475 42.92 47.70 -56.51
CA ASP A 475 43.26 46.48 -57.27
C ASP A 475 44.04 45.40 -56.48
N ASN A 476 44.10 45.47 -55.15
CA ASN A 476 45.00 44.68 -54.29
C ASN A 476 44.27 43.87 -53.18
N HIS A 477 43.07 43.34 -53.44
CA HIS A 477 42.37 42.42 -52.53
C HIS A 477 41.90 41.08 -53.15
N ASP A 478 41.86 40.93 -54.47
CA ASP A 478 41.25 39.76 -55.15
C ASP A 478 42.15 38.52 -55.26
N LEU A 479 43.14 38.35 -54.37
CA LEU A 479 44.16 37.29 -54.42
C LEU A 479 44.16 36.31 -53.24
N LEU A 480 42.97 35.84 -52.84
CA LEU A 480 42.82 34.68 -51.93
C LEU A 480 41.86 33.63 -52.51
N LEU A 481 42.33 32.38 -52.61
CA LEU A 481 41.62 31.25 -53.25
C LEU A 481 40.33 30.78 -52.54
N ALA A 482 39.94 31.40 -51.42
CA ALA A 482 39.03 30.81 -50.43
C ALA A 482 37.52 30.85 -50.75
N ASN A 483 37.12 31.23 -51.96
CA ASN A 483 35.76 31.00 -52.49
C ASN A 483 35.77 30.34 -53.89
N GLN A 484 36.89 29.71 -54.28
CA GLN A 484 37.02 28.98 -55.55
C GLN A 484 36.35 27.59 -55.52
N LEU A 485 35.07 27.52 -55.14
CA LEU A 485 34.21 26.40 -55.50
C LEU A 485 33.33 26.83 -56.69
N PRO A 486 33.35 26.12 -57.84
CA PRO A 486 32.78 26.66 -59.07
C PRO A 486 31.29 26.93 -58.95
N SER A 487 30.88 28.09 -59.48
CA SER A 487 29.47 28.37 -59.73
C SER A 487 28.84 27.42 -60.75
N HIS A 488 29.53 26.41 -61.31
CA HIS A 488 28.86 25.30 -62.02
C HIS A 488 28.11 24.36 -61.05
N SER A 489 28.56 24.19 -59.80
CA SER A 489 27.72 23.59 -58.75
C SER A 489 26.52 24.49 -58.43
N ALA A 490 26.71 25.81 -58.49
CA ALA A 490 25.63 26.80 -58.38
C ALA A 490 24.84 27.03 -59.70
N HIS A 491 25.23 26.41 -60.82
CA HIS A 491 24.62 26.61 -62.15
C HIS A 491 24.27 25.28 -62.85
N ILE A 492 24.35 24.16 -62.14
CA ILE A 492 23.25 23.18 -62.15
C ILE A 492 22.05 23.75 -61.37
N LEU A 493 22.31 24.51 -60.30
CA LEU A 493 21.30 25.23 -59.52
C LEU A 493 20.60 26.35 -60.34
N ASP A 494 21.37 27.19 -61.04
CA ASP A 494 20.91 28.24 -61.97
C ASP A 494 20.60 27.71 -63.40
N LEU A 495 20.97 26.45 -63.75
CA LEU A 495 20.38 25.81 -64.94
C LEU A 495 18.91 25.42 -64.73
N LEU A 496 18.47 25.29 -63.47
CA LEU A 496 17.05 25.26 -63.10
C LEU A 496 16.40 26.66 -63.12
N GLN A 497 17.13 27.71 -63.53
CA GLN A 497 16.60 29.07 -63.76
C GLN A 497 16.70 29.54 -65.22
N LYS A 498 16.77 28.58 -66.17
CA LYS A 498 16.28 28.79 -67.55
C LYS A 498 15.20 27.77 -67.97
N SER A 499 14.24 27.59 -67.07
CA SER A 499 12.84 27.22 -67.38
C SER A 499 11.90 28.17 -66.65
#